data_AF-A0A7S2QYE1-F1
#
_entry.id   AF-A0A7S2QYE1-F1
#
_cell.length_a   1.000
_cell.length_b   1.000
_cell.length_c   1.000
_cell.angle_alpha   90.00
_cell.angle_beta   90.00
_cell.angle_gamma   90.00
#
_symmetry.space_group_name_H-M   'P 1'
#
loop_
_entity.id
_entity.type
_entity.pdbx_description
1 polymer ?
#
loop_
_entity_poly.entity_id
_entity_poly.type
_entity_poly.pdbx_seq_one_letter_code
_entity_poly.pdbx_strand_id
1 'polypeptide(L)'
;PPRARVRTEVDSRGMSHAFLNAYRASYARARGICDDYASAHASAATSLATAVNALERLPALERASEDVMSSELRQRAVESQYVAIDDALVRCREACERCEAATRALESVAKDAWRRAHAVDPPLRRAGGERLGPHPSVAECV
;
A
#
# COMPACT_ATOMS: atom_id res chain seq x y z
N PRO A 1 39.06 -1.26 51.49
CA PRO A 1 37.81 -1.93 51.05
C PRO A 1 37.58 -1.76 49.53
N PRO A 2 37.51 -2.84 48.74
CA PRO A 2 37.25 -2.70 47.31
C PRO A 2 35.74 -2.49 47.05
N ARG A 3 35.43 -1.46 46.26
CA ARG A 3 34.07 -1.15 45.80
C ARG A 3 33.64 -2.20 44.77
N ALA A 4 32.62 -2.98 45.11
CA ALA A 4 31.96 -3.89 44.18
C ALA A 4 31.39 -3.12 42.99
N ARG A 5 31.84 -3.44 41.78
CA ARG A 5 31.17 -3.01 40.54
C ARG A 5 29.88 -3.82 40.43
N VAL A 6 28.74 -3.16 40.67
CA VAL A 6 27.43 -3.71 40.33
C VAL A 6 27.37 -3.74 38.79
N ARG A 7 27.58 -4.93 38.24
CA ARG A 7 27.28 -5.23 36.83
C ARG A 7 25.76 -5.22 36.72
N THR A 8 25.20 -4.16 36.17
CA THR A 8 23.82 -4.17 35.67
C THR A 8 23.78 -5.16 34.51
N GLU A 9 23.42 -6.41 34.82
CA GLU A 9 22.92 -7.35 33.83
C GLU A 9 21.62 -6.76 33.29
N VAL A 10 21.73 -5.97 32.22
CA VAL A 10 20.58 -5.56 31.45
C VAL A 10 19.96 -6.86 30.92
N ASP A 11 18.77 -7.17 31.39
CA ASP A 11 18.05 -8.42 31.15
C ASP A 11 17.85 -8.61 29.63
N SER A 12 18.78 -9.36 29.03
CA SER A 12 18.86 -9.62 27.60
C SER A 12 17.60 -10.27 27.03
N ARG A 13 16.78 -10.90 27.88
CA ARG A 13 15.47 -11.47 27.52
C ARG A 13 14.39 -10.40 27.33
N GLY A 14 14.41 -9.31 28.11
CA GLY A 14 13.47 -8.19 27.97
C GLY A 14 13.69 -7.37 26.69
N MET A 15 14.95 -7.16 26.30
CA MET A 15 15.30 -6.49 25.03
C MET A 15 14.86 -7.30 23.80
N SER A 16 14.98 -8.63 23.85
CA SER A 16 14.55 -9.51 22.75
C SER A 16 13.04 -9.43 22.50
N HIS A 17 12.20 -9.47 23.55
CA HIS A 17 10.75 -9.34 23.41
C HIS A 17 10.31 -7.96 22.91
N ALA A 18 10.91 -6.88 23.41
CA ALA A 18 10.62 -5.53 22.93
C ALA A 18 10.95 -5.35 21.44
N PHE A 19 12.09 -5.90 21.01
CA PHE A 19 12.51 -5.91 19.60
C PHE A 19 11.56 -6.72 18.71
N LEU A 20 11.19 -7.94 19.14
CA LEU A 20 10.23 -8.78 18.42
C LEU A 20 8.86 -8.10 18.29
N ASN A 21 8.37 -7.45 19.35
CA ASN A 21 7.12 -6.69 19.30
C ASN A 21 7.21 -5.48 18.35
N ALA A 22 8.34 -4.77 18.34
CA ALA A 22 8.56 -3.66 17.40
C ALA A 22 8.64 -4.13 15.94
N TYR A 23 9.21 -5.32 15.71
CA TYR A 23 9.25 -5.95 14.39
C TYR A 23 7.83 -6.35 13.93
N ARG A 24 7.08 -7.07 14.78
CA ARG A 24 5.67 -7.43 14.53
C ARG A 24 4.80 -6.21 14.25
N ALA A 25 4.94 -5.14 15.03
CA ALA A 25 4.22 -3.89 14.80
C ALA A 25 4.60 -3.20 13.47
N SER A 26 5.83 -3.37 13.00
CA SER A 26 6.27 -2.83 11.71
C SER A 26 5.77 -3.68 10.55
N TYR A 27 5.77 -5.01 10.72
CA TYR A 27 5.18 -5.95 9.77
C TYR A 27 3.67 -5.73 9.62
N ALA A 28 2.93 -5.65 10.73
CA ALA A 28 1.48 -5.39 10.70
C ALA A 28 1.14 -4.06 10.01
N ARG A 29 1.93 -3.00 10.26
CA ARG A 29 1.78 -1.73 9.56
C ARG A 29 2.08 -1.84 8.07
N ALA A 30 3.19 -2.48 7.69
CA ALA A 30 3.52 -2.70 6.28
C ALA A 30 2.42 -3.52 5.57
N ARG A 31 1.87 -4.53 6.25
CA ARG A 31 0.78 -5.35 5.72
C ARG A 31 -0.47 -4.52 5.45
N GLY A 32 -0.90 -3.70 6.43
CA GLY A 32 -2.03 -2.79 6.24
C GLY A 32 -1.84 -1.85 5.05
N ILE A 33 -0.63 -1.28 4.89
CA ILE A 33 -0.32 -0.42 3.74
C ILE A 33 -0.36 -1.19 2.41
N CYS A 34 0.08 -2.46 2.39
CA CYS A 34 -0.03 -3.31 1.20
C CYS A 34 -1.51 -3.60 0.85
N ASP A 35 -2.37 -3.84 1.84
CA ASP A 35 -3.79 -4.05 1.62
C ASP A 35 -4.47 -2.76 1.11
N ASP A 36 -4.09 -1.60 1.65
CA ASP A 36 -4.54 -0.28 1.16
C ASP A 36 -4.09 -0.03 -0.29
N TYR A 37 -2.83 -0.35 -0.61
CA TYR A 37 -2.32 -0.26 -1.98
C TYR A 37 -3.11 -1.16 -2.93
N ALA A 38 -3.36 -2.42 -2.55
CA ALA A 38 -4.11 -3.35 -3.39
C ALA A 38 -5.54 -2.86 -3.65
N SER A 39 -6.19 -2.33 -2.61
CA SER A 39 -7.53 -1.72 -2.72
C SER A 39 -7.53 -0.49 -3.64
N ALA A 40 -6.57 0.42 -3.47
CA ALA A 40 -6.43 1.59 -4.33
C ALA A 40 -6.13 1.22 -5.80
N HIS A 41 -5.25 0.25 -6.03
CA HIS A 41 -4.92 -0.25 -7.36
C HIS A 41 -6.14 -0.87 -8.06
N ALA A 42 -6.90 -1.71 -7.35
CA ALA A 42 -8.14 -2.30 -7.87
C ALA A 42 -9.18 -1.22 -8.22
N SER A 43 -9.29 -0.19 -7.39
CA SER A 43 -10.14 0.97 -7.66
C SER A 43 -9.70 1.74 -8.91
N ALA A 44 -8.40 1.98 -9.09
CA ALA A 44 -7.88 2.66 -10.28
C ALA A 44 -8.17 1.86 -11.55
N ALA A 45 -7.90 0.54 -11.52
CA ALA A 45 -8.16 -0.34 -12.66
C ALA A 45 -9.64 -0.38 -13.06
N THR A 46 -10.55 -0.43 -12.07
CA THR A 46 -12.00 -0.43 -12.29
C THR A 46 -12.48 0.88 -12.89
N SER A 47 -12.00 2.01 -12.36
CA SER A 47 -12.32 3.35 -12.87
C SER A 47 -11.84 3.53 -14.31
N LEU A 48 -10.61 3.10 -14.62
CA LEU A 48 -10.09 3.14 -15.99
C LEU A 48 -10.93 2.28 -16.94
N ALA A 49 -11.26 1.04 -16.55
CA ALA A 49 -12.11 0.18 -17.36
C ALA A 49 -13.51 0.80 -17.60
N THR A 50 -14.05 1.50 -16.60
CA THR A 50 -15.32 2.22 -16.73
C THR A 50 -15.23 3.35 -17.76
N ALA A 51 -14.17 4.15 -17.70
CA ALA A 51 -13.93 5.22 -18.67
C ALA A 51 -13.77 4.68 -20.10
N VAL A 52 -12.99 3.61 -20.27
CA VAL A 52 -12.79 2.95 -21.58
C VAL A 52 -14.11 2.42 -22.14
N ASN A 53 -14.90 1.72 -21.32
CA ASN A 53 -16.21 1.21 -21.74
C ASN A 53 -17.19 2.33 -22.14
N ALA A 54 -17.15 3.48 -21.47
CA ALA A 54 -17.97 4.63 -21.85
C ALA A 54 -17.49 5.26 -23.17
N LEU A 55 -16.17 5.39 -23.36
CA LEU A 55 -15.58 5.86 -24.62
C LEU A 55 -15.93 4.95 -25.81
N GLU A 56 -15.87 3.64 -25.63
CA GLU A 56 -16.18 2.66 -26.68
C GLU A 56 -17.64 2.73 -27.15
N ARG A 57 -18.56 3.20 -26.30
CA ARG A 57 -19.99 3.34 -26.63
C ARG A 57 -20.32 4.62 -27.40
N LEU A 58 -19.48 5.66 -27.29
CA LEU A 58 -19.74 6.96 -27.93
C LEU A 58 -20.02 6.85 -29.44
N PRO A 59 -19.22 6.12 -30.24
CA PRO A 59 -19.46 6.07 -31.68
C PRO A 59 -20.79 5.39 -32.05
N ALA A 60 -21.27 4.46 -31.22
CA ALA A 60 -22.57 3.82 -31.44
C ALA A 60 -23.73 4.77 -31.13
N LEU A 61 -23.58 5.61 -30.10
CA LEU A 61 -24.56 6.65 -29.76
C LEU A 61 -24.60 7.75 -30.83
N GLU A 62 -23.46 8.23 -31.29
CA GLU A 62 -23.37 9.29 -32.30
C GLU A 62 -23.97 8.88 -33.65
N ARG A 63 -23.81 7.59 -34.03
CA ARG A 63 -24.32 7.03 -35.28
C ARG A 63 -25.75 6.48 -35.19
N ALA A 64 -26.38 6.49 -34.01
CA ALA A 64 -27.75 6.02 -33.86
C ALA A 64 -28.69 6.85 -34.75
N SER A 65 -29.56 6.20 -35.52
CA SER A 65 -30.56 6.90 -36.35
C SER A 65 -31.72 7.43 -35.51
N GLU A 66 -32.47 8.39 -36.05
CA GLU A 66 -33.73 8.89 -35.44
C GLU A 66 -34.73 7.76 -35.18
N ASP A 67 -34.76 6.72 -36.02
CA ASP A 67 -35.63 5.56 -35.84
C ASP A 67 -35.29 4.71 -34.59
N VAL A 68 -34.05 4.80 -34.11
CA VAL A 68 -33.59 4.11 -32.88
C VAL A 68 -33.68 5.04 -31.68
N MET A 69 -33.34 6.31 -31.87
CA MET A 69 -33.23 7.29 -30.80
C MET A 69 -33.35 8.72 -31.35
N SER A 70 -34.27 9.50 -30.77
CA SER A 70 -34.42 10.92 -31.13
C SER A 70 -33.11 11.68 -30.93
N SER A 71 -32.89 12.71 -31.75
CA SER A 71 -31.70 13.57 -31.67
C SER A 71 -31.49 14.18 -30.28
N GLU A 72 -32.55 14.62 -29.61
CA GLU A 72 -32.47 15.14 -28.24
C GLU A 72 -32.02 14.09 -27.22
N LEU A 73 -32.55 12.87 -27.30
CA LEU A 73 -32.19 11.79 -26.38
C LEU A 73 -30.78 11.29 -26.64
N ARG A 74 -30.36 11.28 -27.91
CA ARG A 74 -28.99 10.99 -28.35
C ARG A 74 -27.99 11.99 -27.78
N GLN A 75 -28.28 13.28 -27.92
CA GLN A 75 -27.42 14.33 -27.40
C GLN A 75 -27.24 14.20 -25.88
N ARG A 76 -28.35 13.98 -25.14
CA ARG A 76 -28.29 13.74 -23.70
C ARG A 76 -27.51 12.48 -23.32
N ALA A 77 -27.67 11.40 -24.10
CA ALA A 77 -26.93 10.16 -23.87
C ALA A 77 -25.43 10.34 -24.09
N VAL A 78 -25.03 11.07 -25.15
CA VAL A 78 -23.63 11.42 -25.43
C VAL A 78 -23.05 12.28 -24.32
N GLU A 79 -23.74 13.36 -23.92
CA GLU A 79 -23.33 14.21 -22.79
C GLU A 79 -23.18 13.40 -21.50
N SER A 80 -24.12 12.50 -21.21
CA SER A 80 -24.05 11.61 -20.06
C SER A 80 -22.84 10.66 -20.11
N GLN A 81 -22.44 10.17 -21.29
CA GLN A 81 -21.22 9.38 -21.41
C GLN A 81 -19.97 10.23 -21.11
N TYR A 82 -19.89 11.46 -21.61
CA TYR A 82 -18.76 12.36 -21.30
C TYR A 82 -18.64 12.66 -19.81
N VAL A 83 -19.76 12.91 -19.12
CA VAL A 83 -19.78 13.07 -17.66
C VAL A 83 -19.30 11.79 -16.96
N ALA A 84 -19.79 10.62 -17.39
CA ALA A 84 -19.36 9.36 -16.81
C ALA A 84 -17.85 9.08 -17.02
N ILE A 85 -17.30 9.47 -18.17
CA ILE A 85 -15.87 9.38 -18.47
C ILE A 85 -15.09 10.30 -17.53
N ASP A 86 -15.48 11.56 -17.40
CA ASP A 86 -14.79 12.52 -16.55
C ASP A 86 -14.78 12.06 -15.08
N ASP A 87 -15.94 11.68 -14.53
CA ASP A 87 -16.06 11.17 -13.18
C ASP A 87 -15.20 9.91 -12.95
N ALA A 88 -15.15 9.01 -13.93
CA ALA A 88 -14.32 7.82 -13.87
C ALA A 88 -12.83 8.15 -13.88
N LEU A 89 -12.39 9.10 -14.71
CA LEU A 89 -11.00 9.53 -14.77
C LEU A 89 -10.56 10.28 -13.51
N VAL A 90 -11.43 11.12 -12.93
CA VAL A 90 -11.20 11.77 -11.63
C VAL A 90 -10.98 10.72 -10.54
N ARG A 91 -11.89 9.74 -10.43
CA ARG A 91 -11.75 8.64 -9.46
C ARG A 91 -10.51 7.79 -9.71
N CYS A 92 -10.12 7.60 -10.97
CA CYS A 92 -8.90 6.89 -11.32
C CYS A 92 -7.66 7.66 -10.81
N ARG A 93 -7.62 8.98 -11.04
CA ARG A 93 -6.52 9.84 -10.57
C ARG A 93 -6.39 9.79 -9.04
N GLU A 94 -7.49 9.97 -8.33
CA GLU A 94 -7.51 9.91 -6.85
C GLU A 94 -7.05 8.53 -6.33
N ALA A 95 -7.41 7.45 -7.02
CA ALA A 95 -6.93 6.10 -6.68
C ALA A 95 -5.43 5.94 -6.93
N CYS A 96 -4.89 6.51 -8.01
CA CYS A 96 -3.45 6.55 -8.27
C CYS A 96 -2.68 7.34 -7.21
N GLU A 97 -3.19 8.50 -6.79
CA GLU A 97 -2.61 9.29 -5.70
C GLU A 97 -2.55 8.50 -4.38
N ARG A 98 -3.59 7.72 -4.08
CA ARG A 98 -3.58 6.80 -2.93
C ARG A 98 -2.52 5.69 -3.08
N CYS A 99 -2.33 5.15 -4.28
CA CYS A 99 -1.25 4.17 -4.54
C CYS A 99 0.14 4.78 -4.29
N GLU A 100 0.36 6.02 -4.73
CA GLU A 100 1.62 6.74 -4.47
C GLU A 100 1.83 6.99 -2.97
N ALA A 101 0.78 7.41 -2.27
CA ALA A 101 0.84 7.64 -0.82
C ALA A 101 1.20 6.35 -0.07
N ALA A 102 0.58 5.22 -0.42
CA ALA A 102 0.90 3.91 0.15
C ALA A 102 2.36 3.50 -0.14
N THR A 103 2.85 3.75 -1.35
CA THR A 103 4.25 3.47 -1.72
C THR A 103 5.23 4.29 -0.88
N ARG A 104 4.99 5.60 -0.72
CA ARG A 104 5.81 6.47 0.14
C ARG A 104 5.76 6.03 1.61
N ALA A 105 4.61 5.56 2.08
CA ALA A 105 4.47 5.02 3.43
C ALA A 105 5.28 3.73 3.62
N LEU A 106 5.28 2.81 2.64
CA LEU A 106 6.13 1.61 2.66
C LEU A 106 7.62 1.97 2.71
N GLU A 107 8.06 2.94 1.91
CA GLU A 107 9.44 3.42 1.97
C GLU A 107 9.82 3.97 3.35
N SER A 108 8.91 4.72 3.98
CA SER A 108 9.10 5.23 5.35
C SER A 108 9.24 4.09 6.35
N VAL A 109 8.35 3.09 6.29
CA VAL A 109 8.41 1.90 7.15
C VAL A 109 9.72 1.12 6.93
N ALA A 110 10.18 0.98 5.68
CA ALA A 110 11.44 0.33 5.37
C ALA A 110 12.64 1.10 5.96
N LYS A 111 12.68 2.43 5.81
CA LYS A 111 13.72 3.30 6.41
C LYS A 111 13.71 3.20 7.93
N ASP A 112 12.54 3.16 8.56
CA ASP A 112 12.39 3.02 10.01
C ASP A 112 12.81 1.66 10.53
N ALA A 113 12.48 0.59 9.79
CA ALA A 113 12.94 -0.76 10.10
C ALA A 113 14.46 -0.85 9.99
N TRP A 114 15.04 -0.26 8.93
CA TRP A 114 16.49 -0.21 8.74
C TRP A 114 17.21 0.56 9.86
N ARG A 115 16.73 1.76 10.21
CA ARG A 115 17.28 2.55 11.34
C ARG A 115 17.26 1.77 12.65
N ARG A 116 16.16 1.08 12.93
CA ARG A 116 16.03 0.26 14.15
C ARG A 116 16.97 -0.95 14.13
N ALA A 117 17.13 -1.62 12.99
CA ALA A 117 18.06 -2.74 12.85
C ALA A 117 19.53 -2.35 13.12
N HIS A 118 19.94 -1.13 12.72
CA HIS A 118 21.29 -0.61 12.98
C HIS A 118 21.49 0.00 14.37
N ALA A 119 20.42 0.30 15.10
CA ALA A 119 20.48 0.82 16.47
C ALA A 119 20.53 -0.28 17.55
N VAL A 120 20.42 -1.56 17.15
CA VAL A 120 20.61 -2.70 18.06
C VAL A 120 22.12 -2.86 18.34
N ASP A 121 22.51 -3.03 19.61
CA ASP A 121 23.88 -3.36 20.02
C ASP A 121 23.91 -4.75 20.69
N PRO A 122 24.66 -5.74 20.16
CA PRO A 122 25.47 -5.66 18.94
C PRO A 122 24.63 -5.50 17.67
N PRO A 123 25.14 -4.82 16.62
CA PRO A 123 24.45 -4.67 15.35
C PRO A 123 24.08 -6.04 14.80
N LEU A 124 22.83 -6.17 14.34
CA LEU A 124 22.35 -7.41 13.72
C LEU A 124 23.32 -7.77 12.58
N ARG A 125 23.98 -8.92 12.70
CA ARG A 125 24.92 -9.39 11.67
C ARG A 125 24.19 -9.39 10.33
N ARG A 126 24.73 -8.66 9.34
CA ARG A 126 24.19 -8.56 7.98
C ARG A 126 23.92 -9.98 7.50
N ALA A 127 22.69 -10.27 7.10
CA ALA A 127 22.26 -11.57 6.60
C ALA A 127 23.23 -12.03 5.48
N GLY A 128 24.17 -12.87 5.86
CA GLY A 128 25.35 -13.25 5.10
C GLY A 128 25.97 -14.47 5.78
N GLY A 129 25.27 -15.61 5.69
CA GLY A 129 25.84 -16.93 5.93
C GLY A 129 26.00 -17.43 7.36
N GLU A 130 25.95 -16.57 8.40
CA GLU A 130 26.02 -17.05 9.78
C GLU A 130 24.63 -17.15 10.40
N ARG A 131 24.28 -18.35 10.88
CA ARG A 131 23.02 -18.65 11.59
C ARG A 131 22.83 -17.68 12.76
N LEU A 132 21.98 -16.69 12.56
CA LEU A 132 21.39 -15.91 13.64
C LEU A 132 20.48 -16.82 14.47
N GLY A 133 20.45 -16.59 15.79
CA GLY A 133 19.33 -17.04 16.61
C GLY A 133 18.00 -16.54 16.02
N PRO A 134 16.86 -17.12 16.44
CA PRO A 134 15.62 -17.10 15.67
C PRO A 134 15.22 -15.67 15.29
N HIS A 135 15.39 -15.34 14.01
CA HIS A 135 14.58 -14.30 13.41
C HIS A 135 13.16 -14.82 13.42
N PRO A 136 12.18 -14.03 13.89
CA PRO A 136 10.81 -14.47 13.83
C PRO A 136 10.47 -14.71 12.36
N SER A 137 10.15 -15.96 12.04
CA SER A 137 9.71 -16.32 10.71
C SER A 137 8.44 -15.53 10.37
N VAL A 138 8.08 -15.44 9.09
CA VAL A 138 6.77 -14.88 8.71
C VAL A 138 5.66 -15.56 9.51
N ALA A 139 5.76 -16.87 9.75
CA ALA A 139 4.83 -17.65 10.58
C ALA A 139 4.78 -17.25 12.07
N GLU A 140 5.78 -16.54 12.60
CA GLU A 140 5.77 -16.00 13.97
C GLU A 140 5.26 -14.55 14.04
N CYS A 141 4.95 -13.97 12.87
CA CYS A 141 4.45 -12.60 12.70
C CYS A 141 3.00 -12.54 12.20
N VAL A 142 2.43 -13.68 11.81
CA VAL A 142 0.99 -13.86 11.48
C VAL A 142 0.25 -14.45 12.67
#